data_AF-A0A3M0XD45-F1
#
_entry.id   AF-A0A3M0XD45-F1
#
_cell.length_a   1.000
_cell.length_b   1.000
_cell.length_c   1.000
_cell.angle_alpha   90.00
_cell.angle_beta   90.00
_cell.angle_gamma   90.00
#
_symmetry.space_group_name_H-M   'P 1'
#
loop_
_entity.id
_entity.type
_entity.pdbx_description
1 polymer ?
#
loop_
_entity_poly.entity_id
_entity_poly.type
_entity_poly.pdbx_seq_one_letter_code
_entity_poly.pdbx_strand_id
1 'polypeptide(L)'
;MRESKKYLLKTATFVLLASALLIVSACQPIVYQTTEHIRGRTASIDVPLSGNAENYDFIITVHFSTTGSPGANKISATLLSPTGSEHKTTTYVTTKKNDAALKTITFTNIPAERGTYKVLLKKERSETKLLKATVTVTRSNKDIETE
;
A
#
# COMPACT_ATOMS: atom_id res chain seq x y z
N MET A 1 -24.49 -48.67 -25.70
CA MET A 1 -23.15 -48.38 -26.24
C MET A 1 -23.29 -47.28 -27.28
N ARG A 2 -23.01 -46.02 -26.91
CA ARG A 2 -22.92 -44.85 -27.81
C ARG A 2 -21.94 -43.86 -27.18
N GLU A 3 -20.82 -43.66 -27.83
CA GLU A 3 -19.85 -42.62 -27.50
C GLU A 3 -20.45 -41.22 -27.73
N SER A 4 -20.17 -40.29 -26.83
CA SER A 4 -20.34 -38.86 -27.09
C SER A 4 -19.10 -38.09 -26.68
N LYS A 5 -18.35 -37.74 -27.72
CA LYS A 5 -17.39 -36.64 -27.93
C LYS A 5 -16.99 -35.79 -26.71
N LYS A 6 -15.68 -35.82 -26.48
CA LYS A 6 -14.88 -34.94 -25.62
C LYS A 6 -15.16 -33.46 -25.93
N TYR A 7 -15.67 -32.72 -24.95
CA TYR A 7 -15.46 -31.27 -24.88
C TYR A 7 -14.33 -31.03 -23.89
N LEU A 8 -13.15 -30.81 -24.44
CA LEU A 8 -11.97 -30.35 -23.71
C LEU A 8 -12.25 -28.91 -23.27
N LEU A 9 -12.95 -28.74 -22.16
CA LEU A 9 -13.12 -27.43 -21.53
C LEU A 9 -11.74 -27.02 -21.02
N LYS A 10 -11.03 -26.19 -21.80
CA LYS A 10 -9.81 -25.51 -21.38
C LYS A 10 -10.18 -24.66 -20.16
N THR A 11 -9.99 -25.20 -18.96
CA THR A 11 -9.86 -24.43 -17.74
C THR A 11 -8.63 -23.55 -17.90
N ALA A 12 -8.85 -22.34 -18.40
CA ALA A 12 -7.87 -21.28 -18.32
C ALA A 12 -7.71 -20.95 -16.84
N THR A 13 -6.69 -21.52 -16.23
CA THR A 13 -6.22 -21.14 -14.90
C THR A 13 -5.76 -19.70 -14.98
N PHE A 14 -6.67 -18.76 -14.78
CA PHE A 14 -6.31 -17.39 -14.45
C PHE A 14 -5.74 -17.42 -13.04
N VAL A 15 -4.43 -17.61 -12.95
CA VAL A 15 -3.66 -17.18 -11.78
C VAL A 15 -3.66 -15.65 -11.82
N LEU A 16 -4.79 -15.04 -11.47
CA LEU A 16 -4.79 -13.67 -11.05
C LEU A 16 -4.09 -13.71 -9.69
N LEU A 17 -2.83 -13.28 -9.68
CA LEU A 17 -2.01 -13.13 -8.49
C LEU A 17 -2.63 -11.99 -7.63
N ALA A 18 -3.79 -12.26 -7.04
CA ALA A 18 -4.40 -11.46 -6.01
C ALA A 18 -3.61 -11.74 -4.73
N SER A 19 -2.44 -11.13 -4.61
CA SER A 19 -1.88 -10.82 -3.29
C SER A 19 -2.78 -9.77 -2.64
N ALA A 20 -3.98 -10.22 -2.24
CA ALA A 20 -4.74 -9.59 -1.18
C ALA A 20 -3.88 -9.72 0.07
N LEU A 21 -3.19 -8.63 0.42
CA LEU A 21 -2.58 -8.49 1.73
C LEU A 21 -3.74 -8.45 2.73
N LEU A 22 -4.11 -9.62 3.22
CA LEU A 22 -5.05 -9.82 4.31
C LEU A 22 -4.34 -9.31 5.57
N ILE A 23 -4.42 -8.01 5.83
CA ILE A 23 -4.02 -7.48 7.13
C ILE A 23 -5.09 -7.96 8.10
N VAL A 24 -4.71 -8.99 8.86
CA VAL A 24 -5.43 -9.48 10.03
C VAL A 24 -5.39 -8.38 11.09
N SER A 25 -6.23 -7.36 10.96
CA SER A 25 -6.69 -6.52 12.07
C SER A 25 -8.16 -6.85 12.24
N ALA A 26 -8.44 -7.88 13.02
CA ALA A 26 -9.79 -8.40 13.25
C ALA A 26 -10.65 -7.45 14.13
N CYS A 27 -10.34 -6.17 14.25
CA CYS A 27 -11.04 -5.27 15.17
C CYS A 27 -11.30 -3.84 14.68
N GLN A 28 -10.79 -3.42 13.51
CA GLN A 28 -11.01 -2.05 13.03
C GLN A 28 -11.55 -2.01 11.59
N PRO A 29 -12.66 -1.29 11.33
CA PRO A 29 -13.18 -1.16 9.99
C PRO A 29 -12.24 -0.33 9.11
N ILE A 30 -11.96 -0.85 7.92
CA ILE A 30 -11.31 -0.08 6.85
C ILE A 30 -12.28 1.03 6.43
N VAL A 31 -11.83 2.28 6.52
CA VAL A 31 -12.63 3.45 6.11
C VAL A 31 -12.33 3.91 4.70
N TYR A 32 -11.14 3.58 4.20
CA TYR A 32 -10.73 3.89 2.83
C TYR A 32 -9.65 2.92 2.35
N GLN A 33 -9.69 2.57 1.07
CA GLN A 33 -8.61 1.84 0.42
C GLN A 33 -8.51 2.25 -1.05
N THR A 34 -7.29 2.54 -1.50
CA THR A 34 -7.00 2.79 -2.91
C THR A 34 -5.72 2.09 -3.35
N THR A 35 -5.59 1.89 -4.66
CA THR A 35 -4.41 1.31 -5.30
C THR A 35 -4.04 2.17 -6.49
N GLU A 36 -2.80 2.65 -6.50
CA GLU A 36 -2.27 3.44 -7.60
C GLU A 36 -1.06 2.77 -8.24
N HIS A 37 -1.05 2.77 -9.58
CA HIS A 37 0.12 2.33 -10.35
C HIS A 37 1.10 3.49 -10.44
N ILE A 38 2.35 3.23 -10.04
CA ILE A 38 3.35 4.28 -9.96
C ILE A 38 4.19 4.25 -11.22
N ARG A 39 4.31 5.42 -11.87
CA ARG A 39 5.22 5.62 -13.00
C ARG A 39 6.32 6.57 -12.58
N GLY A 40 7.55 6.05 -12.46
CA GLY A 40 8.74 6.87 -12.21
C GLY A 40 9.26 6.79 -10.78
N ARG A 41 9.73 7.92 -10.26
CA ARG A 41 10.44 7.99 -8.96
C ARG A 41 9.60 8.46 -7.79
N THR A 42 8.45 9.07 -8.08
CA THR A 42 7.55 9.63 -7.10
C THR A 42 6.13 9.20 -7.39
N ALA A 43 5.31 9.09 -6.35
CA ALA A 43 3.87 8.93 -6.45
C ALA A 43 3.19 9.93 -5.54
N SER A 44 2.03 10.42 -5.96
CA SER A 44 1.10 11.18 -5.13
C SER A 44 -0.24 10.47 -5.19
N ILE A 45 -0.79 10.13 -4.04
CA ILE A 45 -2.05 9.40 -3.91
C ILE A 45 -2.98 10.24 -3.05
N ASP A 46 -4.12 10.60 -3.61
CA ASP A 46 -5.15 11.36 -2.92
C ASP A 46 -6.08 10.41 -2.14
N VAL A 47 -6.32 10.76 -0.89
CA VAL A 47 -7.12 9.97 0.06
C VAL A 47 -8.22 10.86 0.64
N PRO A 48 -9.40 10.94 0.00
CA PRO A 48 -10.52 11.72 0.50
C PRO A 48 -11.14 11.03 1.72
N LEU A 49 -11.12 11.70 2.86
CA LEU A 49 -11.72 11.23 4.11
C LEU A 49 -12.77 12.22 4.63
N SER A 50 -13.81 11.68 5.26
CA SER A 50 -14.93 12.48 5.77
C SER A 50 -14.64 13.20 7.10
N GLY A 51 -13.61 12.76 7.84
CA GLY A 51 -13.31 13.28 9.19
C GLY A 51 -14.18 12.69 10.31
N ASN A 52 -14.85 11.56 10.09
CA ASN A 52 -15.78 10.95 11.05
C ASN A 52 -15.09 10.06 12.12
N ALA A 53 -13.81 10.28 12.39
CA ALA A 53 -13.04 9.59 13.42
C ALA A 53 -12.28 10.64 14.24
N GLU A 54 -11.68 10.27 15.37
CA GLU A 54 -10.73 11.16 16.05
C GLU A 54 -9.36 11.11 15.38
N ASN A 55 -8.92 9.89 15.03
CA ASN A 55 -7.62 9.62 14.45
C ASN A 55 -7.72 8.49 13.41
N TYR A 56 -6.80 8.50 12.45
CA TYR A 56 -6.64 7.48 11.42
C TYR A 56 -5.27 6.82 11.50
N ASP A 57 -5.22 5.54 11.14
CA ASP A 57 -3.98 4.85 10.81
C ASP A 57 -3.90 4.67 9.29
N PHE A 58 -2.80 5.13 8.70
CA PHE A 58 -2.52 4.94 7.28
C PHE A 58 -1.50 3.82 7.13
N ILE A 59 -1.91 2.77 6.42
CA ILE A 59 -1.06 1.63 6.07
C ILE A 59 -0.82 1.69 4.56
N ILE A 60 0.43 1.88 4.17
CA ILE A 60 0.85 2.03 2.79
C ILE A 60 1.72 0.84 2.41
N THR A 61 1.20 -0.02 1.55
CA THR A 61 1.95 -1.15 0.99
C THR A 61 2.48 -0.78 -0.38
N VAL A 62 3.79 -0.78 -0.54
CA VAL A 62 4.46 -0.41 -1.80
C VAL A 62 5.10 -1.64 -2.42
N HIS A 63 4.89 -1.82 -3.71
CA HIS A 63 5.49 -2.86 -4.54
C HIS A 63 6.69 -2.27 -5.30
N PHE A 64 7.80 -2.99 -5.23
CA PHE A 64 9.06 -2.61 -5.87
C PHE A 64 9.48 -3.67 -6.88
N SER A 65 10.17 -3.22 -7.93
CA SER A 65 11.03 -4.09 -8.72
C SER A 65 12.40 -3.46 -8.88
N THR A 66 13.45 -4.28 -8.76
CA THR A 66 14.83 -3.85 -8.98
C THR A 66 15.38 -4.57 -10.19
N THR A 67 15.81 -3.82 -11.21
CA THR A 67 16.48 -4.37 -12.39
C THR A 67 18.00 -4.23 -12.31
N GLY A 68 18.49 -3.49 -11.32
CA GLY A 68 19.91 -3.16 -11.13
C GLY A 68 20.60 -4.01 -10.07
N SER A 69 21.66 -3.46 -9.49
CA SER A 69 22.51 -4.19 -8.55
C SER A 69 21.78 -4.43 -7.23
N PRO A 70 22.04 -5.56 -6.54
CA PRO A 70 21.48 -5.81 -5.22
C PRO A 70 21.82 -4.66 -4.27
N GLY A 71 20.88 -4.27 -3.42
CA GLY A 71 21.13 -3.21 -2.45
C GLY A 71 19.93 -2.79 -1.64
N ALA A 72 20.22 -2.04 -0.57
CA ALA A 72 19.21 -1.34 0.20
C ALA A 72 18.75 -0.09 -0.56
N ASN A 73 17.44 -0.01 -0.78
CA ASN A 73 16.79 1.10 -1.43
C ASN A 73 16.01 1.91 -0.40
N LYS A 74 16.36 3.19 -0.28
CA LYS A 74 15.68 4.12 0.60
C LYS A 74 14.38 4.61 -0.05
N ILE A 75 13.31 4.56 0.74
CA ILE A 75 11.97 5.02 0.39
C ILE A 75 11.55 6.00 1.46
N SER A 76 11.15 7.19 1.04
CA SER A 76 10.54 8.17 1.91
C SER A 76 9.06 8.25 1.60
N ALA A 77 8.26 8.28 2.65
CA ALA A 77 6.84 8.57 2.59
C ALA A 77 6.57 9.87 3.34
N THR A 78 5.73 10.72 2.76
CA THR A 78 5.20 11.91 3.40
C THR A 78 3.70 11.86 3.31
N LEU A 79 3.03 11.96 4.46
CA LEU A 79 1.59 12.14 4.55
C LEU A 79 1.32 13.62 4.83
N LEU A 80 0.57 14.26 3.94
CA LEU A 80 0.11 15.64 4.11
C LEU A 80 -1.37 15.62 4.50
N SER A 81 -1.72 16.26 5.61
CA SER A 81 -3.11 16.44 6.02
C SER A 81 -3.80 17.54 5.22
N PRO A 82 -5.14 17.55 5.15
CA PRO A 82 -5.91 18.62 4.52
C PRO A 82 -5.54 20.03 5.00
N THR A 83 -5.21 20.20 6.27
CA THR A 83 -4.79 21.49 6.86
C THR A 83 -3.29 21.80 6.71
N GLY A 84 -2.52 20.89 6.11
CA GLY A 84 -1.10 21.10 5.79
C GLY A 84 -0.12 20.53 6.80
N SER A 85 -0.56 19.74 7.78
CA SER A 85 0.36 19.03 8.68
C SER A 85 1.10 17.94 7.92
N GLU A 86 2.42 17.84 8.12
CA GLU A 86 3.25 16.84 7.45
C GLU A 86 3.73 15.75 8.42
N HIS A 87 3.53 14.48 8.06
CA HIS A 87 4.11 13.33 8.75
C HIS A 87 5.08 12.63 7.80
N LYS A 88 6.34 12.47 8.22
CA LYS A 88 7.40 11.92 7.36
C LYS A 88 7.98 10.66 7.98
N THR A 89 8.23 9.68 7.14
CA THR A 89 8.97 8.48 7.53
C THR A 89 9.85 8.00 6.38
N THR A 90 10.86 7.24 6.73
CA THR A 90 11.76 6.62 5.77
C THR A 90 11.95 5.16 6.14
N THR A 91 11.97 4.31 5.13
CA THR A 91 12.28 2.90 5.31
C THR A 91 13.22 2.41 4.21
N TYR A 92 13.77 1.22 4.43
CA TYR A 92 14.63 0.54 3.48
C TYR A 92 13.99 -0.76 3.01
N VAL A 93 14.13 -1.02 1.71
CA VAL A 93 13.84 -2.31 1.10
C VAL A 93 15.12 -2.86 0.49
N THR A 94 15.52 -4.04 0.93
CA THR A 94 16.65 -4.75 0.33
C THR A 94 16.12 -5.67 -0.74
N THR A 95 16.59 -5.49 -1.96
CA THR A 95 16.20 -6.32 -3.13
C THR A 95 17.43 -6.94 -3.75
N LYS A 96 17.30 -8.16 -4.26
CA LYS A 96 18.31 -8.73 -5.14
C LYS A 96 18.18 -8.16 -6.56
N LYS A 97 19.14 -8.50 -7.44
CA LYS A 97 19.04 -8.17 -8.86
C LYS A 97 17.86 -8.91 -9.47
N ASN A 98 17.06 -8.20 -10.28
CA ASN A 98 15.85 -8.72 -10.94
C ASN A 98 14.81 -9.28 -9.96
N ASP A 99 14.70 -8.66 -8.79
CA ASP A 99 13.81 -9.10 -7.72
C ASP A 99 12.65 -8.12 -7.50
N ALA A 100 11.57 -8.61 -6.91
CA ALA A 100 10.41 -7.82 -6.52
C ALA A 100 10.16 -7.95 -5.02
N ALA A 101 9.85 -6.84 -4.36
CA ALA A 101 9.64 -6.80 -2.93
C ALA A 101 8.40 -6.00 -2.55
N LEU A 102 7.90 -6.29 -1.35
CA LEU A 102 6.82 -5.57 -0.70
C LEU A 102 7.36 -4.86 0.54
N LYS A 103 6.91 -3.63 0.75
CA LYS A 103 7.19 -2.91 1.98
C LYS A 103 5.95 -2.22 2.49
N THR A 104 5.69 -2.39 3.78
CA THR A 104 4.64 -1.68 4.50
C THR A 104 5.24 -0.48 5.24
N ILE A 105 4.56 0.66 5.12
CA ILE A 105 4.85 1.90 5.83
C ILE A 105 3.58 2.27 6.59
N THR A 106 3.70 2.58 7.87
CA THR A 106 2.55 2.92 8.70
C THR A 106 2.72 4.31 9.30
N PHE A 107 1.66 5.11 9.23
CA PHE A 107 1.48 6.31 10.03
C PHE A 107 0.33 6.05 10.99
N THR A 108 0.59 6.11 12.29
CA THR A 108 -0.42 5.81 13.31
C THR A 108 -0.91 7.07 13.99
N ASN A 109 -2.15 7.04 14.47
CA ASN A 109 -2.75 8.09 15.28
C ASN A 109 -2.65 9.48 14.61
N ILE A 110 -2.99 9.55 13.32
CA ILE A 110 -3.03 10.79 12.55
C ILE A 110 -4.35 11.49 12.82
N PRO A 111 -4.35 12.76 13.27
CA PRO A 111 -5.58 13.51 13.53
C PRO A 111 -6.51 13.46 12.33
N ALA A 112 -7.77 13.13 12.58
CA ALA A 112 -8.77 13.05 11.55
C ALA A 112 -9.25 14.44 11.14
N GLU A 113 -9.12 14.73 9.86
CA GLU A 113 -9.51 15.98 9.24
C GLU A 113 -10.44 15.66 8.06
N ARG A 114 -11.42 16.53 7.84
CA ARG A 114 -12.25 16.44 6.64
C ARG A 114 -11.46 16.99 5.46
N GLY A 115 -11.32 16.20 4.41
CA GLY A 115 -10.67 16.62 3.17
C GLY A 115 -9.81 15.52 2.56
N THR A 116 -8.88 15.93 1.69
CA THR A 116 -8.00 15.01 0.98
C THR A 116 -6.61 14.99 1.62
N TYR A 117 -6.23 13.85 2.17
CA TYR A 117 -4.84 13.59 2.54
C TYR A 117 -4.04 13.25 1.29
N LYS A 118 -2.77 13.63 1.26
CA LYS A 118 -1.85 13.26 0.17
C LYS A 118 -0.75 12.36 0.69
N VAL A 119 -0.66 11.16 0.12
CA VAL A 119 0.47 10.26 0.35
C VAL A 119 1.47 10.45 -0.77
N LEU A 120 2.63 11.02 -0.41
CA LEU A 120 3.75 11.22 -1.31
C LEU A 120 4.80 10.13 -1.06
N LEU A 121 5.07 9.32 -2.07
CA LEU A 121 6.13 8.31 -2.03
C LEU A 121 7.29 8.78 -2.90
N LYS A 122 8.51 8.63 -2.40
CA LYS A 122 9.74 8.94 -3.14
C LYS A 122 10.76 7.85 -2.93
N LYS A 123 11.34 7.34 -4.02
CA LYS A 123 12.55 6.50 -3.97
C LYS A 123 13.79 7.34 -4.23
N GLU A 124 14.91 6.99 -3.59
CA GLU A 124 16.17 7.74 -3.78
C GLU A 124 17.07 7.17 -4.89
N ARG A 125 17.11 5.85 -5.08
CA ARG A 125 17.94 5.23 -6.14
C ARG A 125 17.18 5.11 -7.47
N SER A 126 17.90 5.29 -8.58
CA SER A 126 17.35 5.23 -9.95
C SER A 126 16.98 3.80 -10.39
N GLU A 127 17.75 2.79 -9.96
CA GLU A 127 17.71 1.39 -10.43
C GLU A 127 16.50 0.57 -9.93
N THR A 128 15.78 1.10 -8.95
CA THR A 128 14.56 0.49 -8.41
C THR A 128 13.36 1.19 -9.00
N LYS A 129 12.25 0.50 -9.27
CA LYS A 129 11.01 1.11 -9.73
C LYS A 129 9.93 0.89 -8.67
N LEU A 130 9.19 1.95 -8.36
CA LEU A 130 7.90 1.81 -7.69
C LEU A 130 6.93 1.28 -8.74
N LEU A 131 6.27 0.17 -8.48
CA LEU A 131 5.32 -0.43 -9.42
C LEU A 131 3.89 -0.03 -9.09
N LYS A 132 3.55 -0.16 -7.81
CA LYS A 132 2.20 0.02 -7.28
C LYS A 132 2.31 0.40 -5.81
N ALA A 133 1.37 1.21 -5.35
CA ALA A 133 1.14 1.39 -3.92
C ALA A 133 -0.34 1.22 -3.60
N THR A 134 -0.62 0.49 -2.53
CA THR A 134 -1.93 0.37 -1.92
C THR A 134 -1.92 1.20 -0.65
N VAL A 135 -2.88 2.11 -0.50
CA VAL A 135 -3.09 2.86 0.74
C VAL A 135 -4.38 2.33 1.37
N THR A 136 -4.27 1.86 2.59
CA THR A 136 -5.40 1.43 3.42
C THR A 136 -5.46 2.35 4.64
N VAL A 137 -6.65 2.83 4.96
CA VAL A 137 -6.90 3.69 6.12
C VAL A 137 -7.90 3.00 7.03
N THR A 138 -7.56 2.92 8.31
CA THR A 138 -8.45 2.47 9.39
C THR A 138 -8.65 3.59 10.39
N ARG A 139 -9.70 3.51 11.21
CA ARG A 139 -9.81 4.36 12.40
C ARG A 139 -8.82 3.87 13.45
N SER A 140 -8.08 4.77 14.06
CA SER A 140 -7.21 4.44 15.19
C SER A 140 -8.07 4.28 16.45
N ASN A 141 -7.92 3.17 17.19
CA ASN A 141 -8.46 3.06 18.55
C ASN A 141 -7.43 3.63 19.51
N LYS A 142 -7.83 4.57 20.37
CA LYS A 142 -7.06 4.91 21.57
C LYS A 142 -7.36 4.00 22.76
N ASP A 143 -8.37 3.14 22.69
CA ASP A 143 -8.87 2.43 23.87
C ASP A 143 -8.34 0.99 23.96
N ILE A 144 -7.07 0.81 24.32
CA ILE A 144 -6.63 -0.33 25.16
C ILE A 144 -5.48 0.17 26.05
N GLU A 145 -5.76 1.09 26.96
CA GLU A 145 -5.03 1.09 28.24
C GLU A 145 -5.75 0.06 29.12
N THR A 146 -5.14 -1.12 29.27
CA THR A 146 -5.50 -2.05 30.34
C THR A 146 -5.12 -1.39 31.66
N GLU A 147 -6.13 -0.98 32.44
CA GLU A 147 -6.03 -0.85 33.90
C GLU A 147 -5.57 -2.16 34.56
#